data_AF-A0A7C4QFE5-F1
#
_entry.id   AF-A0A7C4QFE5-F1
#
_cell.length_a   1.000
_cell.length_b   1.000
_cell.length_c   1.000
_cell.angle_alpha   90.00
_cell.angle_beta   90.00
_cell.angle_gamma   90.00
#
_symmetry.space_group_name_H-M   'P 1'
#
loop_
_entity.id
_entity.type
_entity.pdbx_description
1 polymer ?
#
loop_
_entity_poly.entity_id
_entity_poly.type
_entity_poly.pdbx_seq_one_letter_code
_entity_poly.pdbx_strand_id
1 'polypeptide(L)'
;MQVTLYYSEEDKYLLDLVDKLALQQRKSRSAVIMSILEEYFERNKRLGEILVDLGAIDPGRVAQALKEQESEGRRRLIGEILVEKGWVRPQDVERALVIQSRVRRT
;
A
#
# COMPACT_ATOMS: atom_id res chain seq x y z
N MET A 1 -7.25 -13.74 3.60
CA MET A 1 -6.41 -13.40 4.77
C MET A 1 -7.34 -13.37 5.98
N GLN A 2 -6.95 -13.99 7.09
CA GLN A 2 -7.72 -13.91 8.33
C GLN A 2 -7.09 -12.82 9.19
N VAL A 3 -7.84 -11.76 9.51
CA VAL A 3 -7.40 -10.66 10.37
C VAL A 3 -8.29 -10.67 11.60
N THR A 4 -7.67 -10.65 12.78
CA THR A 4 -8.39 -10.55 14.06
C THR A 4 -8.36 -9.10 14.50
N LEU A 5 -9.53 -8.46 14.60
CA LEU A 5 -9.70 -7.09 15.06
C LEU A 5 -10.30 -7.12 16.46
N TYR A 6 -9.56 -6.59 17.43
CA TYR A 6 -10.05 -6.38 18.78
C TYR A 6 -10.67 -5.00 18.86
N TYR A 7 -11.86 -4.92 19.45
CA TYR A 7 -12.57 -3.67 19.71
C TYR A 7 -13.10 -3.70 21.14
N SER A 8 -13.21 -2.52 21.74
CA SER A 8 -13.70 -2.29 23.08
C SER A 8 -15.11 -1.68 23.05
N GLU A 9 -15.73 -1.49 24.21
CA GLU A 9 -17.00 -0.77 24.32
C GLU A 9 -16.91 0.68 23.81
N GLU A 10 -15.72 1.29 23.87
CA GLU A 10 -15.48 2.65 23.37
C GLU A 10 -15.60 2.73 21.83
N ASP A 11 -15.34 1.62 21.13
CA ASP A 11 -15.38 1.53 19.67
C ASP A 11 -16.78 1.27 19.11
N LYS A 12 -17.79 1.10 19.98
CA LYS A 12 -19.17 0.77 19.60
C LYS A 12 -19.74 1.72 18.54
N TYR A 13 -19.46 3.00 18.67
CA TYR A 13 -19.87 4.01 17.70
C TYR A 13 -19.35 3.70 16.28
N LEU A 14 -18.08 3.30 16.15
CA LEU A 14 -17.49 2.95 14.86
C LEU A 14 -18.09 1.68 14.28
N LEU A 15 -18.36 0.68 15.12
CA LEU A 15 -19.01 -0.56 14.70
C LEU A 15 -20.44 -0.31 14.17
N ASP A 16 -21.20 0.55 14.85
CA ASP A 16 -22.54 0.95 14.41
C ASP A 16 -22.50 1.67 13.05
N LEU A 17 -21.48 2.49 12.80
CA LEU A 17 -21.27 3.12 11.50
C LEU A 17 -20.93 2.09 10.42
N VAL A 18 -20.04 1.15 10.71
CA VAL A 18 -19.67 0.08 9.78
C VAL A 18 -20.89 -0.77 9.44
N ASP A 19 -21.75 -1.10 10.39
CA ASP A 19 -22.97 -1.88 10.15
C ASP A 19 -23.95 -1.15 9.25
N LYS A 20 -24.18 0.15 9.49
CA LYS A 20 -25.01 1.00 8.62
C LYS A 20 -24.46 0.99 7.19
N LEU A 21 -23.15 1.14 7.04
CA LEU A 21 -22.48 1.13 5.75
C LEU A 21 -22.56 -0.24 5.06
N ALA A 22 -22.45 -1.33 5.82
CA ALA A 22 -22.60 -2.70 5.33
C ALA A 22 -23.99 -2.96 4.76
N LEU A 23 -25.04 -2.51 5.47
CA LEU A 23 -26.42 -2.56 4.99
C LEU A 23 -26.61 -1.75 3.70
N GLN A 24 -26.08 -0.53 3.66
CA GLN A 24 -26.17 0.34 2.47
C GLN A 24 -25.48 -0.28 1.25
N GLN A 25 -24.29 -0.86 1.43
CA GLN A 25 -23.50 -1.44 0.34
C GLN A 25 -23.87 -2.90 0.02
N ARG A 26 -24.81 -3.50 0.77
CA ARG A 26 -25.13 -4.94 0.69
C ARG A 26 -23.88 -5.83 0.81
N LYS A 27 -22.98 -5.48 1.72
CA LYS A 27 -21.74 -6.20 2.01
C LYS A 27 -21.78 -6.74 3.44
N SER A 28 -20.93 -7.72 3.74
CA SER A 28 -20.71 -8.12 5.13
C SER A 28 -19.91 -7.05 5.89
N ARG A 29 -20.06 -7.02 7.22
CA ARG A 29 -19.25 -6.14 8.09
C ARG A 29 -17.76 -6.29 7.81
N SER A 30 -17.27 -7.53 7.72
CA SER A 30 -15.85 -7.81 7.44
C SER A 30 -15.39 -7.27 6.09
N ALA A 31 -16.24 -7.33 5.05
CA ALA A 31 -15.91 -6.77 3.74
C ALA A 31 -15.83 -5.24 3.76
N VAL A 32 -16.72 -4.58 4.52
CA VAL A 32 -16.65 -3.12 4.71
C VAL A 32 -15.39 -2.72 5.47
N ILE A 33 -15.10 -3.40 6.60
CA ILE A 33 -13.88 -3.12 7.36
C ILE A 33 -12.64 -3.33 6.48
N MET A 34 -12.58 -4.43 5.73
CA MET A 34 -11.47 -4.69 4.82
C MET A 34 -11.32 -3.55 3.81
N SER A 35 -12.42 -3.09 3.19
CA SER A 35 -12.35 -1.97 2.24
C SER A 35 -11.91 -0.65 2.87
N ILE A 36 -12.27 -0.39 4.13
CA ILE A 36 -11.81 0.80 4.86
C ILE A 36 -10.32 0.69 5.17
N LEU A 37 -9.85 -0.48 5.60
CA LEU A 37 -8.43 -0.72 5.86
C LEU A 37 -7.60 -0.62 4.58
N GLU A 38 -8.08 -1.19 3.47
CA GLU A 38 -7.45 -1.08 2.16
C GLU A 38 -7.37 0.40 1.72
N GLU A 39 -8.47 1.14 1.81
CA GLU A 39 -8.47 2.58 1.49
C GLU A 39 -7.55 3.37 2.42
N TYR A 40 -7.50 3.05 3.71
CA TYR A 40 -6.66 3.80 4.66
C TYR A 40 -5.17 3.53 4.46
N PHE A 41 -4.79 2.26 4.34
CA PHE A 41 -3.37 1.87 4.28
C PHE A 41 -2.81 1.90 2.88
N GLU A 42 -3.59 1.60 1.86
CA GLU A 42 -3.03 1.41 0.52
C GLU A 42 -3.20 2.64 -0.37
N ARG A 43 -4.23 3.47 -0.14
CA ARG A 43 -4.55 4.57 -1.06
C ARG A 43 -3.34 5.46 -1.36
N ASN A 44 -3.08 5.63 -2.66
CA ASN A 44 -1.97 6.41 -3.22
C ASN A 44 -0.55 5.91 -2.90
N LYS A 45 -0.36 4.70 -2.33
CA LYS A 45 0.97 4.15 -2.06
C LYS A 45 1.87 4.19 -3.29
N ARG A 46 3.06 4.74 -3.10
CA ARG A 46 4.12 4.85 -4.10
C ARG A 46 4.91 3.55 -4.16
N LEU A 47 5.60 3.34 -5.28
CA LEU A 47 6.31 2.09 -5.53
C LEU A 47 7.37 1.83 -4.45
N GLY A 48 8.08 2.88 -4.04
CA GLY A 48 9.09 2.80 -2.97
C GLY A 48 8.51 2.40 -1.62
N GLU A 49 7.33 2.91 -1.25
CA GLU A 49 6.66 2.57 0.01
C GLU A 49 6.25 1.09 0.03
N ILE A 50 5.69 0.59 -1.08
CA ILE A 50 5.32 -0.81 -1.22
C ILE A 50 6.55 -1.72 -1.13
N LEU A 51 7.67 -1.33 -1.75
CA LEU A 51 8.92 -2.10 -1.66
C LEU A 51 9.46 -2.16 -0.22
N VAL A 52 9.31 -1.09 0.56
CA VAL A 52 9.68 -1.05 1.98
C VAL A 52 8.76 -1.95 2.81
N ASP A 53 7.45 -1.86 2.61
CA ASP A 53 6.46 -2.70 3.31
C ASP A 53 6.67 -4.20 3.03
N LEU A 54 7.11 -4.55 1.82
CA LEU A 54 7.47 -5.92 1.44
C LEU A 54 8.81 -6.37 2.03
N GLY A 55 9.56 -5.49 2.70
CA GLY A 55 10.90 -5.77 3.21
C GLY A 55 11.96 -5.93 2.12
N ALA A 56 11.66 -5.53 0.88
CA ALA A 56 12.57 -5.67 -0.25
C ALA A 56 13.69 -4.62 -0.25
N ILE A 57 13.45 -3.48 0.41
CA ILE A 57 14.41 -2.37 0.46
C ILE A 57 14.27 -1.56 1.76
N ASP A 58 15.38 -0.96 2.19
CA ASP A 58 15.40 0.05 3.26
C ASP A 58 14.89 1.43 2.75
N PRO A 59 14.11 2.18 3.54
CA PRO A 59 13.59 3.49 3.15
C PRO A 59 14.67 4.52 2.80
N GLY A 60 15.86 4.45 3.39
CA GLY A 60 16.99 5.33 3.07
C GLY A 60 17.49 5.13 1.63
N ARG A 61 17.48 3.89 1.13
CA ARG A 61 17.85 3.58 -0.27
C ARG A 61 16.79 4.09 -1.25
N VAL A 62 15.51 4.04 -0.90
CA VAL A 62 14.43 4.65 -1.69
C VAL A 62 14.65 6.16 -1.81
N ALA A 63 14.96 6.83 -0.69
CA ALA A 63 15.23 8.26 -0.68
C ALA A 63 16.46 8.62 -1.54
N GLN A 64 17.51 7.80 -1.51
CA GLN A 64 18.69 7.99 -2.35
C GLN A 64 18.36 7.84 -3.84
N ALA A 65 17.58 6.83 -4.22
CA ALA A 65 17.15 6.64 -5.60
C ALA A 65 16.25 7.78 -6.09
N LEU A 66 15.38 8.32 -5.24
CA LEU A 66 14.56 9.49 -5.57
C LEU A 66 15.41 10.73 -5.83
N LYS A 67 16.42 10.99 -5.00
CA LYS A 67 17.36 12.11 -5.23
C LYS A 67 18.09 11.97 -6.56
N GLU A 68 18.55 10.77 -6.88
CA GLU A 68 19.18 10.47 -8.17
C GLU A 68 18.21 10.69 -9.33
N GLN A 69 16.99 10.15 -9.22
CA GLN A 69 15.93 10.33 -10.21
C GLN A 69 15.64 11.82 -10.46
N GLU A 70 15.57 12.64 -9.42
CA GLU A 70 15.34 14.08 -9.54
C GLU A 70 16.52 14.80 -10.19
N SER A 71 17.75 14.45 -9.81
CA SER A 71 18.97 15.02 -10.42
C SER A 71 19.08 14.73 -11.92
N GLU A 72 18.51 13.61 -12.38
CA GLU A 72 18.45 13.21 -13.78
C GLU A 72 17.23 13.79 -14.53
N GLY A 73 16.42 14.64 -13.89
CA GLY A 73 15.21 15.20 -14.46
C GLY A 73 14.09 14.18 -14.66
N ARG A 74 14.05 13.12 -13.84
CA ARG A 74 13.07 12.03 -13.86
C ARG A 74 12.98 11.26 -15.17
N ARG A 75 14.11 11.15 -15.89
CA ARG A 75 14.22 10.38 -17.14
C ARG A 75 14.03 8.87 -16.93
N ARG A 76 14.61 8.33 -15.85
CA ARG A 76 14.48 6.92 -15.47
C ARG A 76 13.36 6.72 -14.46
N LEU A 77 12.74 5.55 -14.47
CA LEU A 77 11.79 5.13 -13.45
C LEU A 77 12.54 4.71 -12.18
N ILE A 78 12.02 5.05 -11.00
CA ILE A 78 12.66 4.69 -9.73
C ILE A 78 12.96 3.18 -9.63
N GLY A 79 12.06 2.32 -10.12
CA GLY A 79 12.27 0.87 -10.13
C GLY A 79 13.49 0.45 -10.93
N GLU A 80 13.79 1.12 -12.05
CA GLU A 80 14.98 0.86 -12.87
C GLU A 80 16.25 1.25 -12.11
N ILE A 81 16.25 2.42 -11.47
CA ILE A 81 17.36 2.91 -10.65
C ILE A 81 17.66 1.91 -9.51
N LEU A 82 16.62 1.46 -8.82
CA LEU A 82 16.75 0.53 -7.69
C LEU A 82 17.32 -0.83 -8.11
N VAL A 83 16.93 -1.33 -9.28
CA VAL A 83 17.45 -2.59 -9.85
C VAL A 83 18.89 -2.42 -10.33
N GLU A 84 19.22 -1.33 -11.02
CA GLU A 84 20.57 -1.05 -11.51
C GLU A 84 21.59 -0.91 -10.37
N LYS A 85 21.17 -0.32 -9.24
CA LYS A 85 21.98 -0.25 -8.01
C LYS A 85 22.10 -1.60 -7.27
N GLY A 86 21.37 -2.63 -7.70
CA GLY A 86 21.33 -3.94 -7.05
C GLY A 86 20.66 -3.92 -5.68
N TRP A 87 19.83 -2.92 -5.37
CA TRP A 87 19.18 -2.78 -4.08
C TRP A 87 17.88 -3.60 -3.97
N VAL A 88 17.27 -3.91 -5.11
CA VAL A 88 16.10 -4.78 -5.24
C VAL A 88 16.27 -5.68 -6.45
N ARG A 89 15.60 -6.85 -6.48
CA ARG A 89 15.57 -7.68 -7.68
C ARG A 89 14.44 -7.23 -8.61
N PRO A 90 14.52 -7.47 -9.93
CA PRO A 90 13.45 -7.15 -10.87
C PRO A 90 12.09 -7.73 -10.45
N GLN A 91 12.07 -8.95 -9.90
CA GLN A 91 10.83 -9.60 -9.45
C GLN A 91 10.18 -8.89 -8.26
N ASP A 92 10.98 -8.25 -7.40
CA ASP A 92 10.46 -7.49 -6.25
C ASP A 92 9.73 -6.22 -6.75
N VAL A 93 10.29 -5.56 -7.78
CA VAL A 93 9.67 -4.40 -8.45
C VAL A 93 8.38 -4.80 -9.17
N GLU A 94 8.40 -5.91 -9.92
CA GLU A 94 7.21 -6.42 -10.60
C GLU A 94 6.08 -6.71 -9.61
N ARG A 95 6.39 -7.40 -8.50
CA ARG A 95 5.43 -7.68 -7.44
C ARG A 95 4.85 -6.39 -6.83
N ALA A 96 5.69 -5.40 -6.55
CA ALA A 96 5.26 -4.12 -6.00
C ALA A 96 4.37 -3.33 -7.00
N LEU A 97 4.66 -3.40 -8.30
CA LEU A 97 3.83 -2.80 -9.35
C LEU A 97 2.46 -3.45 -9.46
N VAL A 98 2.37 -4.78 -9.34
CA VAL A 98 1.08 -5.48 -9.30
C VAL A 98 0.23 -4.98 -8.13
N ILE A 99 0.81 -4.84 -6.93
CA ILE A 99 0.12 -4.29 -5.76
C ILE A 99 -0.32 -2.84 -6.05
N GLN A 100 0.61 -1.98 -6.49
CA GLN A 100 0.31 -0.58 -6.80
C GLN A 100 -0.84 -0.42 -7.81
N SER A 101 -0.89 -1.29 -8.83
CA SER A 101 -1.91 -1.24 -9.88
C SER A 101 -3.31 -1.58 -9.38
N ARG A 102 -3.44 -2.47 -8.37
CA ARG A 102 -4.72 -2.82 -7.75
C ARG A 102 -5.24 -1.66 -6.93
N VAL A 103 -4.36 -1.09 -6.14
CA VAL A 103 -4.63 0.03 -5.23
C VAL A 103 -5.07 1.29 -5.98
N ARG A 104 -4.45 1.60 -7.12
CA ARG A 104 -4.81 2.78 -7.94
C ARG A 104 -6.10 2.63 -8.75
N ARG A 105 -6.64 1.41 -8.88
CA ARG A 105 -7.87 1.14 -9.65
C ARG A 105 -9.14 1.21 -8.81
N THR A 106 -8.99 1.24 -7.49
CA THR A 106 -10.05 1.50 -6.49
C THR A 106 -10.14 2.98 -6.20
#